data_AF-A0A662PTU1-F1
#
_entry.id   AF-A0A662PTU1-F1
#
_cell.length_a   1.000
_cell.length_b   1.000
_cell.length_c   1.000
_cell.angle_alpha   90.00
_cell.angle_beta   90.00
_cell.angle_gamma   90.00
#
_symmetry.space_group_name_H-M   'P 1'
#
loop_
_entity.id
_entity.type
_entity.pdbx_description
1 polymer ?
#
loop_
_entity_poly.entity_id
_entity_poly.type
_entity_poly.pdbx_seq_one_letter_code
_entity_poly.pdbx_strand_id
1 'polypeptide(L)' 'TKRYGDRGIRYVHMEVGHVGENVYLQCVSLGLGCVVIGAFDDDRVKEILGVDEAPLYIIPIGFKKS' A
#
# COMPACT_ATOMS: atom_id res chain seq x y z
N THR A 1 22.55 -8.33 2.97
CA THR A 1 22.67 -7.46 1.76
C THR A 1 22.49 -8.31 0.52
N LYS A 2 21.77 -7.82 -0.51
CA LYS A 2 21.43 -8.47 -1.80
C LYS A 2 20.36 -9.58 -1.80
N ARG A 3 19.07 -9.23 -1.62
CA ARG A 3 18.01 -9.97 -2.36
C ARG A 3 16.82 -9.14 -2.82
N TYR A 4 16.94 -7.82 -2.90
CA TYR A 4 15.99 -6.95 -3.63
C TYR A 4 16.76 -5.79 -4.24
N GLY A 5 17.76 -6.09 -5.08
CA GLY A 5 18.35 -5.06 -5.95
C GLY A 5 17.32 -4.62 -6.99
N ASP A 6 17.37 -3.35 -7.41
CA ASP A 6 16.65 -2.55 -8.43
C ASP A 6 15.57 -3.19 -9.33
N ARG A 7 15.65 -4.49 -9.62
CA ARG A 7 14.63 -5.31 -10.30
C ARG A 7 13.53 -5.81 -9.36
N GLY A 8 13.84 -6.10 -8.09
CA GLY A 8 12.88 -6.55 -7.09
C GLY A 8 11.88 -5.47 -6.68
N ILE A 9 12.32 -4.20 -6.68
CA ILE A 9 11.46 -3.03 -6.55
C ILE A 9 10.35 -3.08 -7.62
N ARG A 10 10.71 -3.32 -8.88
CA ARG A 10 9.76 -3.35 -10.02
C ARG A 10 8.73 -4.48 -9.94
N TYR A 11 9.11 -5.67 -9.48
CA TYR A 11 8.18 -6.80 -9.33
C TYR A 11 7.20 -6.59 -8.17
N VAL A 12 7.70 -6.09 -7.03
CA VAL A 12 6.85 -5.67 -5.92
C VAL A 12 5.87 -4.58 -6.36
N HIS A 13 6.30 -3.60 -7.17
CA HIS A 13 5.39 -2.57 -7.68
C HIS A 13 4.26 -3.13 -8.55
N MET A 14 4.49 -4.21 -9.31
CA MET A 14 3.46 -4.83 -10.17
C MET A 14 2.41 -5.61 -9.35
N GLU A 15 2.82 -6.51 -8.45
CA GLU A 15 1.86 -7.28 -7.65
C GLU A 15 1.09 -6.39 -6.66
N VAL A 16 1.78 -5.45 -6.02
CA VAL A 16 1.15 -4.53 -5.08
C VAL A 16 0.22 -3.55 -5.82
N GLY A 17 0.54 -3.20 -7.08
CA GLY A 17 -0.35 -2.43 -7.95
C GLY A 17 -1.69 -3.15 -8.21
N HIS A 18 -1.67 -4.45 -8.50
CA HIS A 18 -2.90 -5.24 -8.68
C HIS A 18 -3.73 -5.32 -7.39
N VAL A 19 -3.08 -5.51 -6.24
CA VAL A 19 -3.77 -5.50 -4.94
C VAL A 19 -4.39 -4.13 -4.67
N GLY A 20 -3.68 -3.04 -4.97
CA GLY A 20 -4.18 -1.67 -4.85
C GLY A 20 -5.44 -1.46 -5.67
N GLU A 21 -5.44 -1.85 -6.95
CA GLU A 21 -6.62 -1.71 -7.83
C GLU A 21 -7.83 -2.50 -7.32
N ASN A 22 -7.63 -3.71 -6.81
CA ASN A 22 -8.72 -4.49 -6.21
C ASN A 22 -9.34 -3.76 -5.01
N VAL A 23 -8.53 -3.11 -4.17
CA VAL A 23 -9.03 -2.29 -3.06
C VAL A 23 -9.80 -1.08 -3.57
N TYR A 24 -9.34 -0.41 -4.64
CA TYR A 24 -10.09 0.67 -5.29
C TYR A 24 -11.47 0.22 -5.77
N LEU A 25 -11.55 -0.90 -6.49
CA LEU A 25 -12.81 -1.44 -6.99
C LEU A 25 -13.79 -1.79 -5.86
N GLN A 26 -13.29 -2.36 -4.75
CA GLN A 26 -14.11 -2.63 -3.57
C GLN A 26 -14.59 -1.34 -2.89
N CYS A 27 -13.74 -0.32 -2.77
CA CYS A 27 -14.15 0.97 -2.21
C CYS A 27 -15.25 1.61 -3.07
N VAL A 28 -15.10 1.62 -4.39
CA VAL A 28 -16.12 2.13 -5.33
C VAL A 28 -17.45 1.37 -5.17
N SER A 29 -17.41 0.05 -5.12
CA SER A 29 -18.59 -0.81 -4.91
C SER A 29 -19.35 -0.47 -3.61
N LEU A 30 -18.61 -0.13 -2.55
CA LEU A 30 -19.15 0.21 -1.23
C LEU A 30 -19.52 1.69 -1.07
N GLY A 31 -19.35 2.51 -2.11
CA GLY A 31 -19.55 3.97 -2.01
C GLY A 31 -18.51 4.69 -1.15
N LEU A 32 -17.35 4.06 -0.94
CA LEU A 32 -16.20 4.58 -0.20
C LEU A 32 -15.18 5.22 -1.16
N GLY A 33 -14.34 6.08 -0.60
CA GLY A 33 -13.13 6.58 -1.25
C GLY A 33 -11.87 5.97 -0.62
N CYS A 34 -10.84 5.77 -1.42
CA CYS A 34 -9.52 5.38 -0.95
C CYS A 34 -8.40 6.02 -1.77
N VAL A 35 -7.18 6.01 -1.23
CA VAL A 35 -5.98 6.51 -1.91
C VAL A 35 -4.80 5.59 -1.64
N VAL A 36 -4.05 5.19 -2.66
CA VAL A 36 -2.77 4.49 -2.47
C VAL A 36 -1.68 5.51 -2.17
N ILE A 37 -0.95 5.31 -1.08
CA ILE A 37 0.22 6.09 -0.68
C ILE A 37 1.43 5.16 -0.71
N GLY A 38 2.38 5.45 -1.60
CA GLY A 38 3.65 4.72 -1.73
C GLY A 38 4.86 5.44 -1.16
N ALA A 39 4.68 6.65 -0.61
CA ALA A 39 5.74 7.42 0.05
C ALA A 39 5.34 7.69 1.51
N PHE A 40 6.04 7.05 2.44
CA PHE A 40 5.88 7.18 3.88
C PHE A 40 7.21 6.79 4.56
N ASP A 41 7.29 6.94 5.88
CA ASP A 41 8.44 6.49 6.66
C ASP A 41 8.28 5.02 7.02
N ASP A 42 8.98 4.15 6.32
CA ASP A 42 8.93 2.69 6.50
C ASP A 42 9.27 2.28 7.93
N ASP A 43 10.34 2.82 8.52
CA ASP A 43 10.81 2.44 9.85
C ASP A 43 9.79 2.85 10.91
N ARG A 44 9.22 4.04 10.78
CA ARG A 44 8.18 4.52 11.70
C ARG A 44 6.90 3.69 11.60
N VAL A 45 6.50 3.29 10.39
CA VAL A 45 5.30 2.45 10.18
C VAL A 45 5.51 1.06 10.78
N LYS A 46 6.69 0.47 10.59
CA LYS A 46 7.04 -0.83 11.19
C LYS A 46 7.01 -0.79 12.72
N GLU A 47 7.57 0.26 13.32
CA GLU A 47 7.54 0.47 14.76
C GLU A 47 6.09 0.55 15.28
N ILE A 48 5.24 1.34 14.62
CA ILE A 48 3.83 1.52 15.01
C ILE A 48 3.03 0.21 14.90
N LEU A 49 3.25 -0.56 13.83
CA LEU A 49 2.54 -1.81 13.58
C LEU A 49 3.13 -3.01 14.35
N GLY A 50 4.37 -2.89 14.85
CA GLY A 50 5.08 -3.98 15.53
C GLY A 50 5.43 -5.14 14.60
N VAL A 51 5.75 -4.85 13.33
CA VAL A 51 6.01 -5.85 12.28
C VAL A 51 7.43 -5.74 11.72
N ASP A 52 8.00 -6.87 11.34
CA ASP A 52 9.34 -6.94 10.75
C ASP A 52 9.30 -6.83 9.21
N GLU A 53 8.14 -7.04 8.61
CA GLU A 53 7.89 -6.96 7.17
C GLU A 53 7.96 -5.52 6.66
N ALA A 54 8.50 -5.32 5.45
CA ALA A 54 8.57 -4.00 4.81
C ALA A 54 7.18 -3.58 4.30
N PRO A 55 6.59 -2.49 4.80
CA PRO A 55 5.33 -1.96 4.27
C PRO A 55 5.50 -1.54 2.81
N LEU A 56 4.47 -1.83 1.99
CA LEU A 56 4.51 -1.58 0.54
C LEU A 56 3.60 -0.43 0.12
N TYR A 57 2.39 -0.39 0.66
CA TYR A 57 1.45 0.74 0.54
C TYR A 57 0.76 0.99 1.88
N ILE A 58 0.34 2.24 2.05
CA ILE A 58 -0.71 2.61 2.99
C ILE A 58 -1.93 3.01 2.15
N ILE A 59 -3.10 2.43 2.47
CA ILE A 59 -4.34 2.73 1.76
C ILE A 59 -5.40 3.21 2.77
N PRO A 60 -5.51 4.53 3.01
CA PRO A 60 -6.61 5.08 3.80
C PRO A 60 -7.93 4.87 3.08
N ILE A 61 -8.97 4.51 3.83
CA ILE A 61 -10.33 4.30 3.34
C ILE A 61 -11.29 5.17 4.16
N GLY A 62 -12.25 5.82 3.51
CA GLY A 62 -13.23 6.64 4.19
C GLY A 62 -14.44 7.00 3.34
N PHE A 63 -15.38 7.72 3.94
CA PHE A 63 -16.56 8.24 3.24
C PHE A 63 -16.22 9.58 2.59
N LYS A 64 -16.79 9.80 1.39
CA LYS A 64 -16.77 11.14 0.80
C LYS A 64 -17.53 12.08 1.76
N LYS A 65 -16.89 13.18 2.17
CA LYS A 65 -17.60 14.21 2.94
C LYS A 65 -18.73 14.79 2.09
N SER A 66 -19.94 14.72 2.64
CA SER A 66 -21.15 15.35 2.12
C SER A 66 -21.08 16.87 2.16
#